data_AF-A0A932YL55-F1
#
_entry.id   AF-A0A932YL55-F1
#
_cell.length_a   1.000
_cell.length_b   1.000
_cell.length_c   1.000
_cell.angle_alpha   90.00
_cell.angle_beta   90.00
_cell.angle_gamma   90.00
#
_symmetry.space_group_name_H-M   'P 1'
#
loop_
_entity.id
_entity.type
_entity.pdbx_description
1 polymer ?
#
loop_
_entity_poly.entity_id
_entity_poly.type
_entity_poly.pdbx_seq_one_letter_code
_entity_poly.pdbx_strand_id
1 'polypeptide(L)'
;DTFKSLDDNFFIISSGLDNASANIPQKSMNQYSFMIQMNEEVPGIFKKIDALGSHSYPNPGFSSFPWIVTDKSISSFKFEKELADELSGKNLPIFITETGWSNKNLSKNQIASYFIFAFESVWLDNVVAVTPFLLHAGVGPFSQFSLLNEDGNYNEVSLTLQRIPKIKGKPTINYNSNLTSNLLPSQNNIPVRTFSQKTQFEYPALEKTKTITTFFKWLLKLPN
;
A
#
# COMPACT_ATOMS: atom_id res chain seq x y z
N ASP A 1 14.25 9.94 9.68
CA ASP A 1 15.30 10.53 10.53
C ASP A 1 15.60 9.64 11.71
N THR A 2 14.68 9.38 12.65
CA THR A 2 14.95 8.56 13.85
C THR A 2 15.57 7.19 13.58
N PHE A 3 15.02 6.41 12.63
CA PHE A 3 15.60 5.10 12.29
C PHE A 3 16.99 5.24 11.66
N LYS A 4 17.13 6.10 10.65
CA LYS A 4 18.39 6.36 9.95
C LYS A 4 19.48 6.93 10.88
N SER A 5 19.12 7.70 11.90
CA SER A 5 20.08 8.18 12.91
C SER A 5 20.59 7.09 13.85
N LEU A 6 19.86 5.98 13.98
CA LEU A 6 20.32 4.82 14.76
C LEU A 6 21.20 3.92 13.91
N ASP A 7 20.81 3.67 12.65
CA ASP A 7 21.58 2.91 11.68
C ASP A 7 21.15 3.29 10.25
N ASP A 8 22.10 3.66 9.39
CA ASP A 8 21.82 3.99 7.99
C ASP A 8 21.31 2.78 7.18
N ASN A 9 21.49 1.55 7.70
CA ASN A 9 21.03 0.31 7.08
C ASN A 9 19.52 0.07 7.20
N PHE A 10 18.78 0.86 8.00
CA PHE A 10 17.32 0.75 8.00
C PHE A 10 16.77 1.07 6.61
N PHE A 11 16.00 0.15 6.03
CA PHE A 11 15.33 0.36 4.74
C PHE A 11 13.83 0.59 4.97
N ILE A 12 13.37 1.81 4.72
CA ILE A 12 12.03 2.28 5.07
C ILE A 12 11.11 2.15 3.84
N ILE A 13 10.15 1.24 3.91
CA ILE A 13 9.11 1.07 2.90
C ILE A 13 7.85 1.80 3.37
N SER A 14 7.19 2.56 2.50
CA SER A 14 5.89 3.14 2.85
C SER A 14 4.83 2.06 3.09
N SER A 15 3.75 2.39 3.79
CA SER A 15 2.57 1.52 3.82
C SER A 15 2.00 1.36 2.41
N GLY A 16 1.52 0.17 2.08
CA GLY A 16 0.56 0.00 1.00
C GLY A 16 -0.80 0.58 1.39
N LEU A 17 -1.53 1.12 0.42
CA LEU A 17 -2.84 1.75 0.59
C LEU A 17 -3.89 1.00 -0.23
N ASP A 18 -5.14 0.99 0.24
CA ASP A 18 -6.25 0.35 -0.49
C ASP A 18 -6.51 1.08 -1.82
N ASN A 19 -6.13 0.45 -2.92
CA ASN A 19 -6.26 1.00 -4.26
C ASN A 19 -7.73 1.10 -4.75
N ALA A 20 -8.70 0.50 -4.05
CA ALA A 20 -10.13 0.67 -4.35
C ALA A 20 -10.80 1.77 -3.52
N SER A 21 -10.14 2.29 -2.48
CA SER A 21 -10.75 3.26 -1.58
C SER A 21 -11.19 4.52 -2.33
N ALA A 22 -12.44 4.92 -2.10
CA ALA A 22 -13.03 6.13 -2.64
C ALA A 22 -12.97 7.28 -1.61
N ASN A 23 -12.99 8.51 -2.09
CA ASN A 23 -13.20 9.68 -1.23
C ASN A 23 -14.67 9.73 -0.80
N ILE A 24 -14.96 9.26 0.41
CA ILE A 24 -16.29 9.32 1.02
C ILE A 24 -16.15 10.14 2.31
N PRO A 25 -16.84 11.30 2.41
CA PRO A 25 -16.78 12.14 3.60
C PRO A 25 -16.96 11.35 4.90
N GLN A 26 -16.06 11.60 5.85
CA GLN A 26 -16.03 10.96 7.18
C GLN A 26 -15.92 9.42 7.20
N LYS A 27 -15.64 8.77 6.06
CA LYS A 27 -15.61 7.31 5.97
C LYS A 27 -14.33 6.77 5.35
N SER A 28 -13.91 7.32 4.22
CA SER A 28 -12.75 6.81 3.49
C SER A 28 -12.10 7.90 2.63
N MET A 29 -10.82 7.71 2.36
CA MET A 29 -10.05 8.57 1.48
C MET A 29 -9.34 7.71 0.44
N ASN A 30 -9.33 8.17 -0.80
CA ASN A 30 -8.55 7.56 -1.86
C ASN A 30 -7.05 7.77 -1.60
N GLN A 31 -6.25 6.78 -1.98
CA GLN A 31 -4.82 6.75 -1.72
C GLN A 31 -4.06 7.98 -2.23
N TYR A 32 -4.39 8.52 -3.41
CA TYR A 32 -3.69 9.68 -3.96
C TYR A 32 -3.97 10.95 -3.15
N SER A 33 -5.24 11.15 -2.76
CA SER A 33 -5.62 12.27 -1.88
C SER A 33 -4.93 12.15 -0.53
N PHE A 34 -4.81 10.95 0.01
CA PHE A 34 -4.11 10.70 1.26
C PHE A 34 -2.61 11.00 1.17
N MET A 35 -1.95 10.56 0.10
CA MET A 35 -0.53 10.85 -0.13
C MET A 35 -0.25 12.34 -0.25
N ILE A 36 -1.07 13.07 -1.03
CA ILE A 36 -0.94 14.53 -1.19
C ILE A 36 -1.11 15.22 0.16
N GLN A 37 -2.20 14.95 0.88
CA GLN A 37 -2.47 15.57 2.18
C GLN A 37 -1.41 15.21 3.22
N MET A 38 -0.87 13.99 3.19
CA MET A 38 0.23 13.62 4.08
C MET A 38 1.50 14.45 3.81
N ASN A 39 1.80 14.72 2.54
CA ASN A 39 2.93 15.56 2.18
C ASN A 39 2.68 17.06 2.46
N GLU A 40 1.43 17.53 2.38
CA GLU A 40 1.06 18.88 2.78
C GLU A 40 1.20 19.08 4.29
N GLU A 41 0.73 18.12 5.09
CA GLU A 41 0.80 18.15 6.55
C GLU A 41 2.25 17.94 7.06
N VAL A 42 3.00 17.05 6.41
CA VAL A 42 4.41 16.80 6.73
C VAL A 42 5.25 16.95 5.47
N PRO A 43 5.66 18.19 5.12
CA PRO A 43 6.45 18.47 3.92
C PRO A 43 7.71 17.60 3.81
N GLY A 44 7.82 16.88 2.70
CA GLY A 44 8.95 16.01 2.40
C GLY A 44 8.91 14.66 3.11
N ILE A 45 7.76 14.22 3.64
CA ILE A 45 7.62 12.88 4.24
C ILE A 45 8.04 11.77 3.27
N PHE A 46 7.71 11.88 1.98
CA PHE A 46 8.12 10.91 0.95
C PHE A 46 9.63 10.98 0.62
N LYS A 47 10.33 12.07 0.98
CA LYS A 47 11.81 12.10 0.92
C LYS A 47 12.44 11.14 1.94
N LYS A 48 11.70 10.73 2.97
CA LYS A 48 12.19 9.90 4.08
C LYS A 48 12.03 8.39 3.88
N ILE A 49 11.33 7.94 2.83
CA ILE A 49 11.18 6.51 2.48
C ILE A 49 12.25 6.06 1.48
N ASP A 50 12.69 4.81 1.56
CA ASP A 50 13.62 4.21 0.61
C ASP A 50 12.89 3.48 -0.52
N ALA A 51 11.62 3.11 -0.31
CA ALA A 51 10.78 2.43 -1.30
C ALA A 51 9.29 2.70 -1.10
N LEU A 52 8.52 2.51 -2.17
CA LEU A 52 7.06 2.56 -2.17
C LEU A 52 6.49 1.16 -1.89
N GLY A 53 5.68 1.04 -0.84
CA GLY A 53 4.79 -0.10 -0.63
C GLY A 53 3.46 0.08 -1.37
N SER A 54 2.94 -0.99 -1.98
CA SER A 54 1.69 -0.97 -2.76
C SER A 54 0.80 -2.18 -2.45
N HIS A 55 -0.52 -1.96 -2.32
CA HIS A 55 -1.54 -3.01 -2.27
C HIS A 55 -2.29 -3.07 -3.61
N SER A 56 -1.59 -3.54 -4.63
CA SER A 56 -2.08 -3.57 -6.01
C SER A 56 -3.06 -4.72 -6.25
N TYR A 57 -4.31 -4.57 -5.82
CA TYR A 57 -5.37 -5.56 -6.02
C TYR A 57 -6.12 -5.38 -7.36
N PRO A 58 -6.67 -6.46 -7.96
CA PRO A 58 -7.44 -6.42 -9.20
C PRO A 58 -8.92 -6.05 -8.94
N ASN A 59 -9.20 -4.78 -8.67
CA ASN A 59 -10.56 -4.33 -8.36
C ASN A 59 -11.43 -4.08 -9.61
N PRO A 60 -12.77 -4.21 -9.49
CA PRO A 60 -13.53 -4.55 -8.28
C PRO A 60 -13.50 -6.05 -7.93
N GLY A 61 -13.75 -6.38 -6.66
CA GLY A 61 -13.98 -7.75 -6.20
C GLY A 61 -12.76 -8.68 -6.29
N PHE A 62 -11.56 -8.14 -6.45
CA PHE A 62 -10.32 -8.91 -6.60
C PHE A 62 -10.38 -9.90 -7.76
N SER A 63 -11.05 -9.55 -8.85
CA SER A 63 -11.33 -10.46 -9.97
C SER A 63 -11.03 -9.90 -11.36
N SER A 64 -10.60 -8.63 -11.46
CA SER A 64 -10.27 -8.03 -12.75
C SER A 64 -9.12 -8.77 -13.46
N PHE A 65 -9.18 -8.79 -14.79
CA PHE A 65 -8.16 -9.41 -15.62
C PHE A 65 -6.79 -8.74 -15.44
N PRO A 66 -5.68 -9.50 -15.52
CA PRO A 66 -4.35 -8.99 -15.21
C PRO A 66 -3.81 -8.01 -16.28
N TRP A 67 -4.36 -8.00 -17.50
CA TRP A 67 -4.01 -7.05 -18.56
C TRP A 67 -4.77 -5.71 -18.47
N ILE A 68 -5.68 -5.55 -17.51
CA ILE A 68 -6.37 -4.27 -17.29
C ILE A 68 -5.44 -3.31 -16.58
N VAL A 69 -5.19 -2.16 -17.22
CA VAL A 69 -4.33 -1.11 -16.69
C VAL A 69 -5.17 0.02 -16.16
N THR A 70 -5.32 0.09 -14.83
CA THR A 70 -6.00 1.18 -14.14
C THR A 70 -5.33 1.47 -12.80
N ASP A 71 -5.71 2.58 -12.19
CA ASP A 71 -5.34 2.99 -10.84
C ASP A 71 -5.89 2.08 -9.74
N LYS A 72 -6.69 1.05 -10.11
CA LYS A 72 -7.33 0.09 -9.21
C LYS A 72 -7.10 -1.37 -9.62
N SER A 73 -6.20 -1.63 -10.56
CA SER A 73 -5.85 -2.99 -10.97
C SER A 73 -4.52 -3.43 -10.35
N ILE A 74 -4.02 -4.60 -10.75
CA ILE A 74 -2.68 -5.05 -10.36
C ILE A 74 -1.54 -4.15 -10.89
N SER A 75 -1.85 -3.18 -11.76
CA SER A 75 -0.92 -2.15 -12.23
C SER A 75 -1.01 -0.83 -11.47
N SER A 76 -1.84 -0.73 -10.43
CA SER A 76 -2.06 0.51 -9.65
C SER A 76 -0.76 1.08 -9.06
N PHE A 77 0.20 0.23 -8.69
CA PHE A 77 1.54 0.66 -8.26
C PHE A 77 2.24 1.62 -9.23
N LYS A 78 1.92 1.60 -10.53
CA LYS A 78 2.52 2.51 -11.53
C LYS A 78 2.07 3.94 -11.28
N PHE A 79 0.78 4.14 -11.03
CA PHE A 79 0.19 5.45 -10.72
C PHE A 79 0.61 5.94 -9.33
N GLU A 80 0.67 5.04 -8.35
CA GLU A 80 1.19 5.35 -7.01
C GLU A 80 2.66 5.77 -7.07
N LYS A 81 3.46 5.09 -7.90
CA LYS A 81 4.86 5.42 -8.13
C LYS A 81 5.05 6.79 -8.75
N GLU A 82 4.27 7.13 -9.79
CA GLU A 82 4.34 8.45 -10.42
C GLU A 82 4.19 9.57 -9.37
N LEU A 83 3.16 9.48 -8.52
CA LEU A 83 2.93 10.45 -7.45
C LEU A 83 4.03 10.40 -6.37
N ALA A 84 4.44 9.20 -5.92
CA ALA A 84 5.45 9.07 -4.88
C ALA A 84 6.83 9.59 -5.34
N ASP A 85 7.19 9.37 -6.60
CA ASP A 85 8.42 9.89 -7.20
C ASP A 85 8.38 11.41 -7.29
N GLU A 86 7.24 12.00 -7.69
CA GLU A 86 7.04 13.46 -7.69
C GLU A 86 7.19 14.06 -6.29
N LEU A 87 6.47 13.53 -5.30
CA LEU A 87 6.49 14.02 -3.92
C LEU A 87 7.87 13.84 -3.25
N SER A 88 8.62 12.82 -3.65
CA SER A 88 9.91 12.49 -3.06
C SER A 88 11.12 13.06 -3.80
N GLY A 89 10.99 13.40 -5.08
CA GLY A 89 12.11 13.73 -5.96
C GLY A 89 13.09 12.57 -6.18
N LYS A 90 12.65 11.32 -6.02
CA LYS A 90 13.46 10.09 -6.18
C LYS A 90 12.79 9.15 -7.17
N ASN A 91 13.57 8.24 -7.74
CA ASN A 91 13.04 7.07 -8.45
C ASN A 91 12.91 5.91 -7.45
N LEU A 92 11.76 5.79 -6.78
CA LEU A 92 11.57 4.83 -5.69
C LEU A 92 11.36 3.40 -6.23
N PRO A 93 12.07 2.37 -5.72
CA PRO A 93 11.70 0.99 -5.98
C PRO A 93 10.34 0.65 -5.34
N ILE A 94 9.65 -0.33 -5.93
CA ILE A 94 8.30 -0.75 -5.53
C ILE A 94 8.36 -2.10 -4.83
N PHE A 95 7.64 -2.20 -3.73
CA PHE A 95 7.32 -3.45 -3.06
C PHE A 95 5.80 -3.61 -3.09
N ILE A 96 5.31 -4.58 -3.85
CA ILE A 96 3.89 -4.96 -3.78
C ILE A 96 3.73 -5.83 -2.53
N THR A 97 3.42 -5.18 -1.41
CA THR A 97 3.38 -5.79 -0.09
C THR A 97 2.14 -6.66 0.10
N GLU A 98 1.09 -6.43 -0.69
CA GLU A 98 -0.08 -7.30 -0.77
C GLU A 98 -0.70 -7.28 -2.18
N THR A 99 -1.07 -8.44 -2.69
CA THR A 99 -1.92 -8.60 -3.88
C THR A 99 -2.51 -10.00 -3.92
N GLY A 100 -3.53 -10.22 -4.75
CA GLY A 100 -4.12 -11.52 -4.97
C GLY A 100 -5.45 -11.45 -5.71
N TRP A 101 -5.89 -12.60 -6.20
CA TRP A 101 -7.21 -12.77 -6.80
C TRP A 101 -8.11 -13.59 -5.89
N SER A 102 -9.40 -13.27 -5.90
CA SER A 102 -10.41 -13.99 -5.13
C SER A 102 -10.79 -15.32 -5.79
N ASN A 103 -10.64 -16.42 -5.06
CA ASN A 103 -11.16 -17.72 -5.47
C ASN A 103 -12.70 -17.87 -5.34
N LYS A 104 -13.39 -16.84 -4.83
CA LYS A 104 -14.87 -16.79 -4.84
C LYS A 104 -15.39 -16.40 -6.22
N ASN A 105 -14.62 -15.59 -6.95
CA ASN A 105 -15.00 -15.06 -8.26
C ASN A 105 -14.29 -15.77 -9.42
N LEU A 106 -13.18 -16.45 -9.15
CA LEU A 106 -12.32 -17.09 -10.16
C LEU A 106 -11.92 -18.50 -9.72
N SER A 107 -11.74 -19.41 -10.67
CA SER A 107 -11.17 -20.72 -10.38
C SER A 107 -9.67 -20.62 -10.05
N LYS A 108 -9.15 -21.58 -9.27
CA LYS A 108 -7.71 -21.65 -8.94
C LYS A 108 -6.82 -21.74 -10.18
N ASN A 109 -7.27 -22.45 -11.23
CA ASN A 109 -6.59 -22.51 -12.53
C ASN A 109 -6.49 -21.12 -13.18
N GLN A 110 -7.58 -20.34 -13.20
CA GLN A 110 -7.56 -18.97 -13.74
C GLN A 110 -6.61 -18.06 -12.94
N ILE A 111 -6.68 -18.15 -11.61
CA ILE A 111 -5.79 -17.38 -10.73
C ILE A 111 -4.32 -17.74 -10.97
N ALA A 112 -4.01 -19.03 -11.12
CA ALA A 112 -2.66 -19.49 -11.45
C ALA A 112 -2.16 -18.88 -12.77
N SER A 113 -2.98 -18.91 -13.84
CA SER A 113 -2.67 -18.27 -15.11
C SER A 113 -2.50 -16.76 -15.00
N TYR A 114 -3.28 -16.09 -14.15
CA TYR A 114 -3.16 -14.65 -13.93
C TYR A 114 -1.86 -14.29 -13.21
N PHE A 115 -1.43 -15.08 -12.23
CA PHE A 115 -0.12 -14.88 -11.61
C PHE A 115 1.02 -15.04 -12.61
N ILE A 116 0.97 -16.05 -13.48
CA ILE A 116 1.99 -16.22 -14.55
C ILE A 116 2.06 -14.95 -15.41
N PHE A 117 0.92 -14.51 -15.96
CA PHE A 117 0.87 -13.29 -16.77
C PHE A 117 1.36 -12.06 -16.00
N ALA A 118 0.96 -11.90 -14.74
CA ALA A 118 1.34 -10.74 -13.95
C ALA A 118 2.86 -10.66 -13.72
N PHE A 119 3.51 -11.78 -13.38
CA PHE A 119 4.97 -11.84 -13.23
C PHE A 119 5.70 -11.68 -14.57
N GLU A 120 5.13 -12.15 -15.68
CA GLU A 120 5.77 -12.08 -17.00
C GLU A 120 5.55 -10.75 -17.73
N SER A 121 4.49 -10.01 -17.43
CA SER A 121 4.06 -8.85 -18.23
C SER A 121 3.74 -7.58 -17.44
N VAL A 122 3.49 -7.67 -16.13
CA VAL A 122 3.03 -6.50 -15.34
C VAL A 122 4.06 -6.08 -14.30
N TRP A 123 4.56 -7.02 -13.51
CA TRP A 123 5.47 -6.78 -12.37
C TRP A 123 6.94 -6.91 -12.76
N LEU A 124 7.37 -6.13 -13.76
CA LEU A 124 8.71 -6.22 -14.35
C LEU A 124 9.63 -5.11 -13.84
N ASP A 125 9.29 -3.86 -14.17
CA ASP A 125 10.22 -2.74 -14.00
C ASP A 125 10.11 -2.11 -12.60
N ASN A 126 11.26 -2.06 -11.92
CA ASN A 126 11.43 -1.44 -10.60
C ASN A 126 10.55 -2.05 -9.47
N VAL A 127 9.98 -3.23 -9.70
CA VAL A 127 9.31 -4.03 -8.68
C VAL A 127 10.33 -4.98 -8.06
N VAL A 128 10.62 -4.79 -6.78
CA VAL A 128 11.63 -5.57 -6.04
C VAL A 128 11.03 -6.84 -5.46
N ALA A 129 9.78 -6.75 -4.99
CA ALA A 129 9.08 -7.90 -4.40
C ALA A 129 7.58 -7.82 -4.67
N VAL A 130 6.96 -8.99 -4.79
CA VAL A 130 5.51 -9.17 -4.82
C VAL A 130 5.15 -10.21 -3.77
N THR A 131 4.22 -9.86 -2.89
CA THR A 131 3.78 -10.72 -1.78
C THR A 131 2.31 -11.10 -1.97
N PRO A 132 2.02 -12.29 -2.52
CA PRO A 132 0.67 -12.80 -2.58
C PRO A 132 0.09 -12.99 -1.16
N PHE A 133 -1.03 -12.34 -0.91
CA PHE A 133 -1.86 -12.50 0.28
C PHE A 133 -2.75 -13.72 0.03
N LEU A 134 -2.86 -14.78 0.85
CA LEU A 134 -2.08 -15.16 2.06
C LEU A 134 -1.59 -16.61 1.95
N LEU A 135 -0.46 -16.94 2.59
CA LEU A 135 0.01 -18.33 2.67
C LEU A 135 -1.07 -19.25 3.26
N HIS A 136 -1.57 -18.94 4.45
CA HIS A 136 -2.66 -19.66 5.09
C HIS A 136 -3.60 -18.66 5.77
N ALA A 137 -4.83 -18.54 5.28
CA ALA A 137 -5.80 -17.58 5.79
C ALA A 137 -6.70 -18.13 6.92
N GLY A 138 -6.71 -19.45 7.16
CA GLY A 138 -7.68 -20.09 8.05
C GLY A 138 -9.13 -19.82 7.63
N VAL A 139 -9.97 -19.44 8.59
CA VAL A 139 -11.39 -19.11 8.35
C VAL A 139 -11.62 -17.60 8.25
N GLY A 140 -12.66 -17.20 7.50
CA GLY A 140 -13.12 -15.81 7.44
C GLY A 140 -13.05 -15.19 6.04
N PRO A 141 -13.11 -13.85 5.94
CA PRO A 141 -13.28 -13.17 4.65
C PRO A 141 -12.07 -13.32 3.73
N PHE A 142 -10.89 -13.65 4.27
CA PHE A 142 -9.64 -13.78 3.50
C PHE A 142 -9.32 -15.21 3.06
N SER A 143 -10.13 -16.21 3.42
CA SER A 143 -9.97 -17.60 2.96
C SER A 143 -9.93 -17.71 1.43
N GLN A 144 -10.57 -16.75 0.76
CA GLN A 144 -10.59 -16.63 -0.69
C GLN A 144 -9.22 -16.42 -1.35
N PHE A 145 -8.21 -16.07 -0.57
CA PHE A 145 -6.85 -15.80 -1.02
C PHE A 145 -5.82 -16.83 -0.54
N SER A 146 -6.25 -17.85 0.23
CA SER A 146 -5.33 -18.83 0.83
C SER A 146 -4.56 -19.61 -0.25
N LEU A 147 -3.23 -19.67 -0.12
CA LEU A 147 -2.34 -20.48 -0.94
C LEU A 147 -2.29 -21.95 -0.49
N LEU A 148 -2.63 -22.22 0.77
CA LEU A 148 -2.89 -23.55 1.29
C LEU A 148 -4.38 -23.88 1.25
N ASN A 149 -4.69 -25.15 1.02
CA ASN A 149 -6.01 -25.72 1.28
C ASN A 149 -6.23 -25.87 2.80
N GLU A 150 -7.46 -26.20 3.22
CA GLU A 150 -7.82 -26.35 4.65
C GLU A 150 -7.03 -27.47 5.35
N ASP A 151 -6.59 -28.48 4.61
CA ASP A 151 -5.75 -29.58 5.08
C ASP A 151 -4.26 -29.20 5.21
N GLY A 152 -3.90 -27.95 4.89
CA GLY A 152 -2.53 -27.45 4.91
C GLY A 152 -1.72 -27.78 3.65
N ASN A 153 -2.28 -28.48 2.67
CA ASN A 153 -1.58 -28.79 1.43
C ASN A 153 -1.55 -27.59 0.48
N TYR A 154 -0.46 -27.46 -0.28
CA TYR A 154 -0.32 -26.48 -1.35
C TYR A 154 -1.42 -26.63 -2.41
N ASN A 155 -2.14 -25.55 -2.69
CA ASN A 155 -3.10 -25.54 -3.79
C ASN A 155 -2.44 -25.21 -5.13
N GLU A 156 -3.17 -25.33 -6.23
CA GLU A 156 -2.67 -25.08 -7.58
C GLU A 156 -2.02 -23.70 -7.76
N VAL A 157 -2.60 -22.64 -7.19
CA VAL A 157 -2.04 -21.28 -7.25
C VAL A 157 -0.67 -21.26 -6.60
N SER A 158 -0.53 -21.87 -5.42
CA SER A 158 0.73 -21.93 -4.70
C SER A 158 1.78 -22.80 -5.41
N LEU A 159 1.39 -23.89 -6.05
CA LEU A 159 2.29 -24.74 -6.83
C LEU A 159 2.79 -24.00 -8.07
N THR A 160 1.93 -23.22 -8.73
CA THR A 160 2.30 -22.35 -9.83
C THR A 160 3.26 -21.26 -9.38
N LEU A 161 2.93 -20.54 -8.31
CA LEU A 161 3.82 -19.52 -7.74
C LEU A 161 5.20 -20.08 -7.39
N GLN A 162 5.29 -21.29 -6.84
CA GLN A 162 6.58 -21.94 -6.55
C GLN A 162 7.43 -22.17 -7.80
N ARG A 163 6.82 -22.52 -8.94
CA ARG A 163 7.50 -22.81 -10.21
C ARG A 163 7.99 -21.57 -10.97
N ILE A 164 7.42 -20.40 -10.71
CA ILE A 164 7.88 -19.15 -11.34
C ILE A 164 9.37 -18.94 -10.98
N PRO A 165 10.27 -18.73 -11.95
CA PRO A 165 11.68 -18.47 -11.68
C PRO A 165 11.86 -17.28 -10.73
N LYS A 166 12.68 -17.44 -9.69
CA LYS A 166 12.96 -16.39 -8.70
C LYS A 166 14.44 -16.10 -8.68
N ILE A 167 14.79 -14.82 -8.62
CA ILE A 167 16.14 -14.39 -8.26
C ILE A 167 16.30 -14.68 -6.76
N LYS A 168 17.25 -15.54 -6.42
CA LYS A 168 17.55 -15.83 -5.01
C LYS A 168 17.99 -14.54 -4.32
N GLY A 169 17.26 -14.12 -3.29
CA GLY A 169 17.66 -13.02 -2.42
C GLY A 169 19.02 -13.31 -1.77
N LYS A 170 19.93 -12.34 -1.82
CA LYS A 170 21.24 -12.37 -1.14
C LYS A 170 21.41 -11.10 -0.31
N PRO A 171 20.67 -10.93 0.80
CA PRO A 171 20.88 -9.76 1.66
C PRO A 171 22.31 -9.77 2.19
N THR A 172 23.00 -8.63 2.09
CA THR A 172 24.31 -8.43 2.70
C THR A 172 24.14 -8.27 4.20
N ILE A 173 24.71 -9.19 4.97
CA ILE A 173 24.70 -9.10 6.43
C ILE A 173 25.89 -8.23 6.84
N ASN A 174 25.62 -7.07 7.44
CA ASN A 174 26.65 -6.24 8.07
C ASN A 174 27.00 -6.83 9.45
N TYR A 175 28.06 -7.64 9.50
CA TYR A 175 28.57 -8.21 10.77
C TYR A 175 29.31 -7.17 11.63
N ASN A 176 29.68 -6.02 11.07
CA ASN A 176 30.34 -4.92 11.77
C ASN A 176 29.33 -4.00 12.47
N SER A 177 28.43 -4.56 13.27
CA SER A 177 27.87 -3.76 14.35
C SER A 177 28.87 -3.88 15.50
N ASN A 178 29.76 -2.89 15.65
CA ASN A 178 30.31 -2.60 16.96
C ASN A 178 29.13 -2.14 17.81
N LEU A 179 28.32 -3.09 18.28
CA LEU A 179 27.41 -2.94 19.41
C LEU A 179 28.31 -2.66 20.60
N THR A 180 28.86 -1.45 20.65
CA THR A 180 29.42 -0.92 21.88
C THR A 180 28.28 -1.06 22.89
N SER A 181 28.55 -1.84 23.92
CA SER A 181 27.67 -2.14 25.05
C SER A 181 27.15 -0.90 25.81
N ASN A 182 27.44 0.30 25.30
CA ASN A 182 27.10 1.61 25.85
C ASN A 182 25.75 2.15 25.35
N LEU A 183 25.05 1.42 24.47
CA LEU A 183 23.74 1.82 23.93
C LEU A 183 22.54 1.05 24.51
N LEU A 184 22.70 0.25 25.57
CA LEU A 184 21.53 -0.12 26.37
C LEU A 184 21.19 1.10 27.24
N PRO A 185 20.14 1.87 26.95
CA PRO A 185 19.63 2.78 27.97
C PRO A 185 19.23 1.87 29.13
N SER A 186 19.71 2.19 30.34
CA SER A 186 19.15 1.65 31.58
C SER A 186 17.63 1.53 31.42
N GLN A 187 17.05 0.36 31.71
CA GLN A 187 15.60 0.05 31.66
C GLN A 187 14.72 1.28 31.91
N ASN A 188 14.53 2.09 30.88
CA ASN A 188 13.69 3.25 30.91
C ASN A 188 12.54 2.81 30.05
N ASN A 189 11.44 2.50 30.75
CA ASN A 189 10.15 2.12 30.21
C ASN A 189 9.97 2.70 28.81
N ILE A 190 9.76 1.82 27.82
CA ILE A 190 9.45 2.23 26.45
C ILE A 190 8.38 3.32 26.57
N PRO A 191 8.65 4.57 26.14
CA PRO A 191 7.71 5.66 26.37
C PRO A 191 6.42 5.32 25.63
N VAL A 192 5.39 4.97 26.41
CA VAL A 192 4.05 4.76 25.88
C VAL A 192 3.53 6.14 25.50
N ARG A 193 3.49 6.43 24.20
CA ARG A 193 2.71 7.55 23.69
C ARG A 193 1.24 7.18 23.78
N THR A 194 0.58 7.63 24.85
CA THR A 194 -0.88 7.75 24.85
C THR A 194 -1.25 8.92 23.95
N PHE A 195 -1.81 8.60 22.77
CA PHE A 195 -2.48 9.60 21.95
C PHE A 195 -3.70 10.10 22.74
N SER A 196 -3.80 11.42 22.95
CA SER A 196 -5.04 11.97 23.50
C SER A 196 -6.16 11.64 22.51
N GLN A 197 -7.31 11.22 22.99
CA GLN A 197 -8.50 10.95 22.16
C GLN A 197 -9.04 12.22 21.46
N LYS A 198 -8.32 13.35 21.49
CA LYS A 198 -8.75 14.61 20.92
C LYS A 198 -7.84 15.03 19.78
N THR A 199 -8.17 14.52 18.61
CA THR A 199 -8.25 15.32 17.38
C THR A 199 -9.50 14.87 16.63
N GLN A 200 -10.68 15.25 17.15
CA GLN A 200 -11.75 15.56 16.22
C GLN A 200 -11.25 16.77 15.43
N PHE A 201 -11.02 16.60 14.13
CA PHE A 201 -10.91 17.73 13.23
C PHE A 201 -12.25 18.46 13.30
N GLU A 202 -12.32 19.52 14.12
CA GLU A 202 -13.35 20.54 13.96
C GLU A 202 -13.01 21.27 12.66
N TYR A 203 -13.55 20.76 11.55
CA TYR A 203 -13.62 21.56 10.35
C TYR A 203 -14.45 22.81 10.69
N PRO A 204 -13.95 24.03 10.44
CA PRO A 204 -14.77 25.21 10.59
C PRO A 204 -16.01 24.99 9.72
N ALA A 205 -17.20 25.06 10.33
CA ALA A 205 -18.43 25.05 9.57
C ALA A 205 -18.29 26.11 8.48
N LEU A 206 -18.58 25.73 7.23
CA LEU A 206 -18.66 26.68 6.12
C LEU A 206 -19.63 27.78 6.53
N GLU A 207 -19.10 28.94 6.96
CA GLU A 207 -19.92 30.12 7.14
C GLU A 207 -20.54 30.40 5.77
N LYS A 208 -21.86 30.31 5.71
CA LYS A 208 -22.65 30.76 4.55
C LYS A 208 -22.44 32.26 4.42
N THR A 209 -21.35 32.67 3.80
CA THR A 209 -21.20 34.04 3.35
C THR A 209 -22.19 34.28 2.22
N LYS A 210 -22.76 35.49 2.16
CA LYS A 210 -23.68 35.88 1.07
C LYS A 210 -23.06 35.57 -0.30
N THR A 211 -21.74 35.70 -0.43
CA THR A 211 -20.97 35.43 -1.65
C THR A 211 -21.11 33.99 -2.15
N ILE A 212 -20.99 32.98 -1.27
CA ILE A 212 -21.13 31.56 -1.64
C ILE A 212 -22.57 31.28 -2.06
N THR A 213 -23.55 31.84 -1.34
CA THR A 213 -24.97 31.66 -1.63
C THR A 213 -25.35 32.28 -2.98
N THR A 214 -24.83 33.47 -3.29
CA THR A 214 -25.04 34.14 -4.58
C THR A 214 -24.39 33.38 -5.73
N PHE A 215 -23.19 32.84 -5.53
CA PHE A 215 -22.51 32.01 -6.54
C PHE A 215 -23.32 30.75 -6.89
N PHE A 216 -23.84 30.03 -5.89
CA PHE A 216 -24.67 28.85 -6.13
C PHE A 216 -26.02 29.19 -6.76
N LYS A 217 -26.65 30.29 -6.37
CA LYS A 217 -27.90 30.76 -7.03
C LYS A 217 -27.67 31.10 -8.49
N TRP A 218 -26.56 31.80 -8.79
CA TRP A 218 -26.16 32.10 -10.16
C TRP A 218 -25.88 30.83 -10.98
N LEU A 219 -25.10 29.90 -10.44
CA LEU A 219 -24.74 28.64 -11.10
C LEU A 219 -25.98 27.78 -11.43
N LEU A 220 -26.96 27.77 -10.52
CA LEU A 220 -28.19 26.98 -10.65
C LEU A 220 -29.34 27.76 -11.31
N LYS A 221 -29.11 28.99 -11.78
CA LYS A 221 -30.13 29.90 -12.34
C LYS A 221 -31.37 30.07 -11.46
N LEU A 222 -31.18 30.08 -10.15
CA LEU A 222 -32.26 30.32 -9.19
C LEU A 222 -32.47 31.84 -9.03
N PRO A 223 -33.72 32.31 -8.89
CA PRO A 223 -33.98 33.71 -8.61
C PRO A 223 -33.35 34.12 -7.26
N ASN A 224 -32.90 35.38 -7.20
CA ASN A 224 -32.28 35.96 -6.01
C ASN A 224 -33.24 36.00 -4.82
#